data_AF-A0A957U7E6-F1
#
_entry.id   AF-A0A957U7E6-F1
#
_cell.length_a   1.000
_cell.length_b   1.000
_cell.length_c   1.000
_cell.angle_alpha   90.00
_cell.angle_beta   90.00
_cell.angle_gamma   90.00
#
_symmetry.space_group_name_H-M   'P 1'
#
loop_
_entity.id
_entity.type
_entity.pdbx_description
1 polymer ?
#
loop_
_entity_poly.entity_id
_entity_poly.type
_entity_poly.pdbx_seq_one_letter_code
_entity_poly.pdbx_strand_id
1 'polypeptide(L)'
;DSAKVMELLERRDLAELGLNPATFDESRVETRTELLHHWHSLLDSKKMLTDEMSAPERTLVQKLIQKFALMVQLAQVFGQDNRHIVVTQPIHFGIYRLKLPKSPSLERNCVVLAAPGNPPQPQQIGLIETLIDDNQWLDDRFVILLMPGCTAKLRERLERGRRNAGLVIVDDAILTRMVLAEREQRRAIGILRSIMINAQNAANTEVFRVEKAVEPRTGIFVGREDLIRQVVDGTNNVALYGGRRIGKSSILSVAHDRLAQREHVQIVQHSFEGGRSVWHDDAVAKEIARQLGLDGVVDLQSLAVALHEQLDSDPDLRVVLLFDEIDRYIKSTQTRHLLIETLRALSDRHGDRLRIVVAGFMSLYDCLSGRGPYSGADDPWGRMFHDTGPVPNLKPEHAEEIVREGFWEVLGWHFESSMIPQLIVERTGGHPDFVQHFCSKLQERVAARGDQTVRREDVKAVFFDDDPSYSFVAHVRKTLKMNLDPVAHLLILLIADRARESRRLTFEQFAEVARLSRVEIPRQIIEESLRRLQVTSVVNETKANMYEFAVPDYPLILSRLEETRHVAELEDEVEEVLRA
;
A
#
# COMPACT_ATOMS: atom_id res chain seq x y z
N ASP A 1 -8.45 -27.66 21.10
CA ASP A 1 -7.73 -28.00 22.33
C ASP A 1 -6.25 -27.67 22.11
N SER A 2 -5.71 -26.73 22.87
CA SER A 2 -4.33 -26.25 22.76
C SER A 2 -3.32 -27.31 23.23
N ALA A 3 -3.70 -28.22 24.14
CA ALA A 3 -2.81 -29.28 24.64
C ALA A 3 -2.53 -30.32 23.55
N LYS A 4 -3.58 -30.79 22.86
CA LYS A 4 -3.43 -31.70 21.72
C LYS A 4 -2.57 -31.09 20.60
N VAL A 5 -2.75 -29.80 20.32
CA VAL A 5 -1.96 -29.11 19.29
C VAL A 5 -0.48 -29.04 19.68
N MET A 6 -0.18 -28.78 20.96
CA MET A 6 1.19 -28.79 21.47
C MET A 6 1.85 -30.17 21.30
N GLU A 7 1.18 -31.25 21.70
CA GLU A 7 1.67 -32.63 21.56
C GLU A 7 2.00 -32.98 20.09
N LEU A 8 1.15 -32.59 19.15
CA LEU A 8 1.38 -32.84 17.72
C LEU A 8 2.54 -31.99 17.17
N LEU A 9 2.70 -30.74 17.61
CA LEU A 9 3.83 -29.89 17.21
C LEU A 9 5.16 -30.41 17.77
N GLU A 10 5.18 -30.90 19.01
CA GLU A 10 6.35 -31.56 19.61
C GLU A 10 6.78 -32.80 18.81
N ARG A 11 5.80 -33.59 18.35
CA ARG A 11 6.03 -34.78 17.50
C ARG A 11 6.32 -34.45 16.03
N ARG A 12 6.23 -33.18 15.63
CA ARG A 12 6.34 -32.72 14.24
C ARG A 12 5.28 -33.33 13.32
N ASP A 13 4.11 -33.69 13.84
CA ASP A 13 2.99 -34.21 13.05
C ASP A 13 2.15 -33.08 12.44
N LEU A 14 2.75 -32.38 11.47
CA LEU A 14 2.12 -31.25 10.79
C LEU A 14 0.90 -31.68 9.94
N ALA A 15 0.90 -32.92 9.44
CA ALA A 15 -0.18 -33.46 8.63
C ALA A 15 -1.48 -33.60 9.45
N GLU A 16 -1.41 -34.13 10.68
CA GLU A 16 -2.60 -34.21 11.55
C GLU A 16 -3.14 -32.81 11.92
N LEU A 17 -2.27 -31.80 11.96
CA LEU A 17 -2.65 -30.40 12.18
C LEU A 17 -3.21 -29.69 10.94
N GLY A 18 -3.15 -30.34 9.77
CA GLY A 18 -3.51 -29.74 8.49
C GLY A 18 -2.55 -28.63 8.05
N LEU A 19 -1.30 -28.68 8.51
CA LEU A 19 -0.24 -27.73 8.19
C LEU A 19 0.65 -28.30 7.08
N ASN A 20 1.00 -27.48 6.10
CA ASN A 20 1.87 -27.89 5.01
C ASN A 20 3.34 -27.74 5.40
N PRO A 21 4.15 -28.82 5.44
CA PRO A 21 5.57 -28.74 5.78
C PRO A 21 6.38 -27.83 4.85
N ALA A 22 5.95 -27.65 3.60
CA ALA A 22 6.63 -26.79 2.64
C ALA A 22 6.52 -25.29 2.98
N THR A 23 5.48 -24.88 3.71
CA THR A 23 5.22 -23.48 4.06
C THR A 23 5.37 -23.21 5.56
N PHE A 24 5.62 -24.24 6.35
CA PHE A 24 5.71 -24.20 7.80
C PHE A 24 7.05 -24.75 8.28
N ASP A 25 8.05 -23.87 8.29
CA ASP A 25 9.44 -24.18 8.64
C ASP A 25 9.65 -24.55 10.13
N GLU A 26 10.82 -25.11 10.44
CA GLU A 26 11.16 -25.58 11.79
C GLU A 26 11.12 -24.47 12.85
N SER A 27 11.55 -23.25 12.49
CA SER A 27 11.53 -22.08 13.38
C SER A 27 10.09 -21.70 13.77
N ARG A 28 9.14 -21.83 12.84
CA ARG A 28 7.70 -21.64 13.11
C ARG A 28 7.13 -22.70 14.03
N VAL A 29 7.56 -23.95 13.90
CA VAL A 29 7.15 -25.03 14.79
C VAL A 29 7.68 -24.77 16.20
N GLU A 30 8.97 -24.49 16.34
CA GLU A 30 9.62 -24.20 17.61
C GLU A 30 8.96 -23.01 18.33
N THR A 31 8.79 -21.88 17.63
CA THR A 31 8.16 -20.68 18.19
C THR A 31 6.77 -20.96 18.77
N ARG A 32 5.93 -21.74 18.05
CA ARG A 32 4.57 -22.07 18.50
C ARG A 32 4.56 -23.12 19.60
N THR A 33 5.47 -24.09 19.56
CA THR A 33 5.60 -25.11 20.60
C THR A 33 5.98 -24.47 21.93
N GLU A 34 7.01 -23.61 21.92
CA GLU A 34 7.42 -22.87 23.11
C GLU A 34 6.34 -21.91 23.62
N LEU A 35 5.62 -21.24 22.70
CA LEU A 35 4.48 -20.40 23.06
C LEU A 35 3.41 -21.20 23.82
N LEU A 36 3.05 -22.39 23.33
CA LEU A 36 2.06 -23.25 23.98
C LEU A 36 2.57 -23.82 25.31
N HIS A 37 3.84 -24.20 25.41
CA HIS A 37 4.42 -24.61 26.70
C HIS A 37 4.33 -23.50 27.75
N HIS A 38 4.68 -22.28 27.37
CA HIS A 38 4.60 -21.13 28.27
C HIS A 38 3.16 -20.79 28.62
N TRP A 39 2.24 -20.93 27.67
CA TRP A 39 0.81 -20.74 27.88
C TRP A 39 0.23 -21.74 28.88
N HIS A 40 0.54 -23.03 28.73
CA HIS A 40 0.07 -24.07 29.66
C HIS A 40 0.69 -23.92 31.05
N SER A 41 1.97 -23.57 31.12
CA SER A 41 2.63 -23.27 32.40
C SER A 41 1.98 -22.09 33.13
N LEU A 42 1.36 -21.16 32.38
CA LEU A 42 0.65 -20.00 32.94
C LEU A 42 -0.73 -20.38 33.51
N LEU A 43 -1.39 -21.44 33.02
CA LEU A 43 -2.66 -21.95 33.56
C LEU A 43 -2.51 -22.41 35.02
N ASP A 44 -1.38 -23.04 35.35
CA ASP A 44 -1.12 -23.61 36.68
C ASP A 44 -0.61 -22.55 37.68
N SER A 45 -0.26 -21.36 37.21
CA SER A 45 0.24 -20.28 38.05
C SER A 45 -0.90 -19.58 38.82
N LYS A 46 -0.74 -19.47 40.15
CA LYS A 46 -1.72 -18.83 41.04
C LYS A 46 -1.24 -17.53 41.68
N LYS A 47 0.03 -17.16 41.54
CA LYS A 47 0.70 -16.08 42.33
C LYS A 47 1.11 -14.85 41.53
N MET A 48 0.71 -14.74 40.28
CA MET A 48 1.16 -13.66 39.40
C MET A 48 0.35 -12.37 39.58
N LEU A 49 1.00 -11.21 39.40
CA LEU A 49 0.50 -9.83 39.55
C LEU A 49 0.57 -9.24 40.98
N THR A 50 1.48 -9.71 41.84
CA THR A 50 1.89 -9.04 43.10
C THR A 50 3.42 -8.95 43.18
N ASP A 51 3.97 -8.14 44.10
CA ASP A 51 5.42 -8.01 44.33
C ASP A 51 6.12 -9.34 44.70
N GLU A 52 5.32 -10.39 44.97
CA GLU A 52 5.74 -11.73 45.36
C GLU A 52 6.10 -12.66 44.18
N MET A 53 6.02 -12.20 42.92
CA MET A 53 6.39 -13.03 41.77
C MET A 53 7.86 -13.48 41.84
N SER A 54 8.08 -14.79 41.78
CA SER A 54 9.41 -15.39 41.73
C SER A 54 10.12 -15.08 40.39
N ALA A 55 11.45 -15.09 40.39
CA ALA A 55 12.22 -14.85 39.15
C ALA A 55 11.85 -15.81 37.99
N PRO A 56 11.62 -17.13 38.21
CA PRO A 56 11.18 -18.04 37.16
C PRO A 56 9.83 -17.69 36.55
N GLU A 57 8.87 -17.26 37.37
CA GLU A 57 7.54 -16.81 36.92
C GLU A 57 7.64 -15.56 36.05
N ARG A 58 8.50 -14.60 36.44
CA ARG A 58 8.76 -13.41 35.61
C ARG A 58 9.30 -13.82 34.25
N THR A 59 10.31 -14.69 34.22
CA THR A 59 10.88 -15.20 32.97
C THR A 59 9.84 -15.90 32.11
N LEU A 60 8.90 -16.65 32.71
CA LEU A 60 7.82 -17.31 32.00
C LEU A 60 6.92 -16.31 31.24
N VAL A 61 6.44 -15.27 31.91
CA VAL A 61 5.59 -14.23 31.27
C VAL A 61 6.33 -13.51 30.16
N GLN A 62 7.60 -13.15 30.41
CA GLN A 62 8.43 -12.46 29.42
C GLN A 62 8.61 -13.31 28.15
N LYS A 63 8.92 -14.61 28.31
CA LYS A 63 9.06 -15.53 27.18
C LYS A 63 7.73 -15.75 26.46
N LEU A 64 6.61 -15.85 27.17
CA LEU A 64 5.28 -15.95 26.57
C LEU A 64 5.00 -14.74 25.66
N ILE A 65 5.16 -13.52 26.19
CA ILE A 65 4.94 -12.28 25.45
C ILE A 65 5.89 -12.20 24.24
N GLN A 66 7.17 -12.57 24.42
CA GLN A 66 8.15 -12.56 23.34
C GLN A 66 7.80 -13.52 22.21
N LYS A 67 7.41 -14.76 22.53
CA LYS A 67 7.03 -15.77 21.53
C LYS A 67 5.72 -15.42 20.84
N PHE A 68 4.76 -14.85 21.58
CA PHE A 68 3.54 -14.30 21.00
C PHE A 68 3.86 -13.18 20.01
N ALA A 69 4.66 -12.19 20.44
CA ALA A 69 5.09 -11.08 19.61
C ALA A 69 5.83 -11.53 18.34
N LEU A 70 6.68 -12.55 18.44
CA LEU A 70 7.37 -13.14 17.29
C LEU A 70 6.39 -13.77 16.30
N MET A 71 5.46 -14.60 16.79
CA MET A 71 4.45 -15.27 15.97
C MET A 71 3.56 -14.28 15.21
N VAL A 72 3.15 -13.19 15.84
CA VAL A 72 2.27 -12.17 15.26
C VAL A 72 3.02 -10.95 14.69
N GLN A 73 4.35 -11.05 14.53
CA GLN A 73 5.22 -10.03 13.93
C GLN A 73 5.09 -8.63 14.56
N LEU A 74 5.04 -8.57 15.89
CA LEU A 74 5.16 -7.35 16.64
C LEU A 74 6.64 -6.92 16.72
N ALA A 75 6.90 -5.63 16.48
CA ALA A 75 8.19 -4.99 16.73
C ALA A 75 8.13 -4.26 18.07
N GLN A 76 9.17 -4.39 18.86
CA GLN A 76 9.29 -3.70 20.13
C GLN A 76 9.48 -2.19 19.92
N VAL A 77 8.92 -1.39 20.83
CA VAL A 77 9.14 0.06 20.86
C VAL A 77 10.05 0.35 22.06
N PHE A 78 11.24 0.90 21.80
CA PHE A 78 12.19 1.24 22.84
C PHE A 78 11.77 2.55 23.52
N GLY A 79 11.66 2.55 24.85
CA GLY A 79 11.61 3.78 25.64
C GLY A 79 13.00 4.43 25.73
N GLN A 80 13.07 5.65 26.30
CA GLN A 80 14.33 6.40 26.48
C GLN A 80 15.41 5.60 27.24
N ASP A 81 14.99 4.64 28.06
CA ASP A 81 15.87 3.85 28.94
C ASP A 81 16.43 2.58 28.26
N ASN A 82 16.13 2.36 26.98
CA ASN A 82 16.51 1.17 26.19
C ASN A 82 16.08 -0.19 26.80
N ARG A 83 15.14 -0.19 27.75
CA ARG A 83 14.61 -1.41 28.39
C ARG A 83 13.48 -2.02 27.56
N HIS A 84 13.53 -3.35 27.44
CA HIS A 84 12.64 -4.16 26.61
C HIS A 84 11.22 -4.34 27.19
N ILE A 85 11.10 -4.38 28.51
CA ILE A 85 9.85 -4.62 29.23
C ILE A 85 9.77 -3.56 30.31
N VAL A 86 8.67 -2.82 30.30
CA VAL A 86 8.42 -1.79 31.32
C VAL A 86 7.88 -2.52 32.54
N VAL A 87 8.52 -2.28 33.68
CA VAL A 87 8.13 -2.88 34.96
C VAL A 87 7.52 -1.76 35.79
N THR A 88 6.19 -1.63 35.75
CA THR A 88 5.46 -1.00 36.84
C THR A 88 5.04 -2.12 37.77
N GLN A 89 5.79 -2.30 38.86
CA GLN A 89 5.47 -3.33 39.85
C GLN A 89 3.98 -3.23 40.24
N PRO A 90 3.23 -4.35 40.24
CA PRO A 90 3.68 -5.74 40.13
C PRO A 90 3.52 -6.39 38.73
N ILE A 91 3.27 -5.62 37.67
CA ILE A 91 2.83 -6.13 36.36
C ILE A 91 3.94 -5.99 35.30
N HIS A 92 4.20 -7.09 34.58
CA HIS A 92 5.11 -7.12 33.45
C HIS A 92 4.34 -6.95 32.14
N PHE A 93 4.69 -5.92 31.38
CA PHE A 93 4.13 -5.71 30.05
C PHE A 93 5.20 -5.25 29.06
N GLY A 94 5.00 -5.58 27.80
CA GLY A 94 5.83 -5.07 26.71
C GLY A 94 5.06 -4.06 25.87
N ILE A 95 5.77 -3.03 25.39
CA ILE A 95 5.24 -2.07 24.42
C ILE A 95 5.75 -2.48 23.03
N TYR A 96 4.81 -2.68 22.13
CA TYR A 96 5.05 -3.14 20.78
C TYR A 96 4.32 -2.27 19.77
N ARG A 97 4.59 -2.52 18.49
CA ARG A 97 3.82 -2.04 17.35
C ARG A 97 3.75 -3.14 16.30
N LEU A 98 2.69 -3.18 15.50
CA LEU A 98 2.65 -4.07 14.34
C LEU A 98 3.74 -3.67 13.34
N LYS A 99 4.54 -4.64 12.87
CA LYS A 99 5.52 -4.39 11.79
C LYS A 99 4.82 -3.95 10.51
N LEU A 100 3.75 -4.67 10.16
CA LEU A 100 2.92 -4.41 9.00
C LEU A 100 1.46 -4.29 9.45
N PRO A 101 1.00 -3.11 9.86
CA PRO A 101 -0.39 -2.94 10.29
C PRO A 101 -1.41 -3.09 9.15
N LYS A 102 -1.06 -2.71 7.91
CA LYS A 102 -1.92 -2.79 6.71
C LYS A 102 -3.26 -2.02 6.78
N SER A 103 -3.48 -1.26 7.85
CA SER A 103 -4.45 -0.16 7.94
C SER A 103 -3.89 0.90 8.90
N PRO A 104 -4.08 2.21 8.63
CA PRO A 104 -3.71 3.27 9.59
C PRO A 104 -4.43 3.14 10.94
N SER A 105 -5.63 2.54 11.00
CA SER A 105 -6.32 2.27 12.27
C SER A 105 -5.53 1.33 13.19
N LEU A 106 -4.61 0.53 12.63
CA LEU A 106 -3.79 -0.43 13.36
C LEU A 106 -2.38 0.09 13.68
N GLU A 107 -2.09 1.36 13.42
CA GLU A 107 -0.74 1.93 13.60
C GLU A 107 -0.36 2.17 15.07
N ARG A 108 -1.36 2.27 15.96
CA ARG A 108 -1.17 2.52 17.38
C ARG A 108 -0.26 1.47 18.03
N ASN A 109 0.49 1.90 19.05
CA ASN A 109 1.28 0.99 19.86
C ASN A 109 0.36 -0.01 20.59
N CYS A 110 0.92 -1.17 20.93
CA CYS A 110 0.25 -2.25 21.62
C CYS A 110 0.93 -2.47 22.97
N VAL A 111 0.16 -2.46 24.05
CA VAL A 111 0.58 -2.96 25.36
C VAL A 111 0.20 -4.43 25.43
N VAL A 112 1.19 -5.32 25.61
CA VAL A 112 0.95 -6.77 25.72
C VAL A 112 1.21 -7.19 27.16
N LEU A 113 0.21 -7.79 27.79
CA LEU A 113 0.29 -8.33 29.15
C LEU A 113 -0.35 -9.72 29.22
N ALA A 114 0.00 -10.48 30.25
CA ALA A 114 -0.53 -11.82 30.48
C ALA A 114 -1.19 -11.93 31.86
N ALA A 115 -2.35 -12.58 31.91
CA ALA A 115 -3.07 -12.90 33.14
C ALA A 115 -2.93 -14.39 33.47
N PRO A 116 -2.43 -14.76 34.66
CA PRO A 116 -2.27 -16.13 35.09
C PRO A 116 -3.60 -16.82 35.45
N GLY A 117 -3.58 -18.16 35.47
CA GLY A 117 -4.61 -18.97 36.11
C GLY A 117 -5.68 -19.51 35.16
N ASN A 118 -6.43 -20.50 35.64
CA ASN A 118 -7.52 -21.14 34.91
C ASN A 118 -8.77 -21.33 35.81
N PRO A 119 -9.67 -20.33 35.93
CA PRO A 119 -9.55 -18.96 35.40
C PRO A 119 -8.69 -18.04 36.30
N PRO A 120 -8.30 -16.85 35.82
CA PRO A 120 -7.65 -15.83 36.65
C PRO A 120 -8.49 -15.42 37.87
N GLN A 121 -7.83 -15.07 38.97
CA GLN A 121 -8.51 -14.71 40.22
C GLN A 121 -9.15 -13.31 40.15
N PRO A 122 -10.29 -13.05 40.84
CA PRO A 122 -10.97 -11.76 40.79
C PRO A 122 -10.11 -10.55 41.19
N GLN A 123 -9.17 -10.73 42.13
CA GLN A 123 -8.24 -9.69 42.59
C GLN A 123 -7.24 -9.30 41.49
N GLN A 124 -6.71 -10.29 40.77
CA GLN A 124 -5.81 -10.09 39.63
C GLN A 124 -6.49 -9.31 38.50
N ILE A 125 -7.75 -9.63 38.24
CA ILE A 125 -8.56 -8.92 37.25
C ILE A 125 -8.79 -7.47 37.66
N GLY A 126 -9.07 -7.21 38.94
CA GLY A 126 -9.19 -5.85 39.46
C GLY A 126 -7.91 -5.03 39.27
N LEU A 127 -6.74 -5.62 39.53
CA LEU A 127 -5.45 -4.97 39.30
C LEU A 127 -5.20 -4.63 37.81
N ILE A 128 -5.56 -5.54 36.90
CA ILE A 128 -5.46 -5.30 35.46
C ILE A 128 -6.38 -4.16 35.02
N GLU A 129 -7.63 -4.16 35.50
CA GLU A 129 -8.60 -3.08 35.21
C GLU A 129 -8.07 -1.73 35.69
N THR A 130 -7.61 -1.64 36.94
CA THR A 130 -7.00 -0.42 37.50
C THR A 130 -5.79 0.02 36.70
N LEU A 131 -4.89 -0.89 36.30
CA LEU A 131 -3.70 -0.53 35.55
C LEU A 131 -4.05 0.06 34.16
N ILE A 132 -4.99 -0.56 33.45
CA ILE A 132 -5.44 -0.09 32.14
C ILE A 132 -6.05 1.31 32.26
N ASP A 133 -6.90 1.52 33.27
CA ASP A 133 -7.62 2.77 33.46
C ASP A 133 -6.70 3.90 33.97
N ASP A 134 -5.87 3.64 34.98
CA ASP A 134 -4.97 4.64 35.60
C ASP A 134 -3.91 5.14 34.62
N ASN A 135 -3.42 4.27 33.73
CA ASN A 135 -2.45 4.64 32.70
C ASN A 135 -3.10 5.14 31.41
N GLN A 136 -4.44 5.15 31.33
CA GLN A 136 -5.19 5.60 30.15
C GLN A 136 -4.74 4.91 28.86
N TRP A 137 -4.33 3.65 28.92
CA TRP A 137 -3.70 2.98 27.77
C TRP A 137 -4.61 2.88 26.55
N LEU A 138 -5.92 2.80 26.75
CA LEU A 138 -6.88 2.65 25.66
C LEU A 138 -7.13 3.97 24.89
N ASP A 139 -6.62 5.11 25.38
CA ASP A 139 -6.78 6.39 24.70
C ASP A 139 -5.93 6.45 23.42
N ASP A 140 -4.70 5.94 23.47
CA ASP A 140 -3.73 6.01 22.38
C ASP A 140 -3.15 4.65 21.94
N ARG A 141 -3.48 3.53 22.63
CA ARG A 141 -2.90 2.20 22.37
C ARG A 141 -3.95 1.10 22.30
N PHE A 142 -3.54 -0.02 21.71
CA PHE A 142 -4.22 -1.30 21.92
C PHE A 142 -3.71 -1.96 23.19
N VAL A 143 -4.58 -2.65 23.90
CA VAL A 143 -4.20 -3.51 25.03
C VAL A 143 -4.48 -4.95 24.64
N ILE A 144 -3.42 -5.76 24.47
CA ILE A 144 -3.51 -7.19 24.17
C ILE A 144 -3.29 -7.96 25.47
N LEU A 145 -4.35 -8.62 25.92
CA LEU A 145 -4.40 -9.39 27.15
C LEU A 145 -4.39 -10.88 26.84
N LEU A 146 -3.26 -11.53 27.11
CA LEU A 146 -3.07 -12.98 27.01
C LEU A 146 -3.67 -13.63 28.26
N MET A 147 -4.83 -14.29 28.12
CA MET A 147 -5.63 -14.77 29.24
C MET A 147 -6.02 -16.24 29.06
N PRO A 148 -5.13 -17.18 29.44
CA PRO A 148 -5.51 -18.58 29.61
C PRO A 148 -6.73 -18.71 30.53
N GLY A 149 -7.65 -19.63 30.21
CA GLY A 149 -8.83 -19.88 31.03
C GLY A 149 -9.86 -18.73 31.08
N CYS A 150 -9.83 -17.80 30.13
CA CYS A 150 -10.81 -16.72 30.05
C CYS A 150 -12.23 -17.29 29.83
N THR A 151 -13.13 -17.06 30.80
CA THR A 151 -14.54 -17.45 30.67
C THR A 151 -15.35 -16.34 30.01
N ALA A 152 -16.50 -16.68 29.40
CA ALA A 152 -17.40 -15.69 28.80
C ALA A 152 -17.82 -14.59 29.79
N LYS A 153 -18.07 -14.94 31.06
CA LYS A 153 -18.41 -13.99 32.12
C LYS A 153 -17.25 -13.04 32.43
N LEU A 154 -16.02 -13.54 32.41
CA LEU A 154 -14.83 -12.72 32.66
C LEU A 154 -14.55 -11.78 31.48
N ARG A 155 -14.67 -12.28 30.25
CA ARG A 155 -14.60 -11.47 29.03
C ARG A 155 -15.61 -10.32 29.06
N GLU A 156 -16.87 -10.62 29.38
CA GLU A 156 -17.93 -9.59 29.48
C GLU A 156 -17.60 -8.53 30.54
N ARG A 157 -17.05 -8.93 31.70
CA ARG A 157 -16.62 -8.00 32.74
C ARG A 157 -15.55 -7.03 32.23
N LEU A 158 -14.51 -7.54 31.59
CA LEU A 158 -13.38 -6.73 31.11
C LEU A 158 -13.79 -5.77 29.99
N GLU A 159 -14.62 -6.26 29.07
CA GLU A 159 -15.13 -5.47 27.93
C GLU A 159 -16.19 -4.44 28.37
N ARG A 160 -16.84 -4.61 29.52
CA ARG A 160 -17.85 -3.68 30.03
C ARG A 160 -17.22 -2.29 30.22
N GLY A 161 -17.75 -1.29 29.50
CA GLY A 161 -17.22 0.08 29.52
C GLY A 161 -15.97 0.30 28.66
N ARG A 162 -15.39 -0.76 28.08
CA ARG A 162 -14.19 -0.71 27.22
C ARG A 162 -14.41 -1.28 25.82
N ARG A 163 -15.67 -1.58 25.46
CA ARG A 163 -16.03 -1.95 24.09
C ARG A 163 -15.61 -0.83 23.16
N ASN A 164 -15.02 -1.20 22.03
CA ASN A 164 -14.53 -0.25 21.02
C ASN A 164 -13.36 0.64 21.46
N ALA A 165 -12.73 0.37 22.60
CA ALA A 165 -11.59 1.15 23.11
C ALA A 165 -10.22 0.55 22.74
N GLY A 166 -10.17 -0.56 22.00
CA GLY A 166 -8.91 -1.23 21.62
C GLY A 166 -8.43 -2.31 22.60
N LEU A 167 -9.30 -2.82 23.48
CA LEU A 167 -9.01 -3.98 24.33
C LEU A 167 -9.17 -5.29 23.54
N VAL A 168 -8.09 -6.07 23.47
CA VAL A 168 -8.01 -7.35 22.75
C VAL A 168 -7.70 -8.47 23.74
N ILE A 169 -8.65 -9.37 23.97
CA ILE A 169 -8.47 -10.53 24.85
C ILE A 169 -8.22 -11.78 24.01
N VAL A 170 -7.01 -12.33 24.16
CA VAL A 170 -6.59 -13.60 23.54
C VAL A 170 -6.78 -14.70 24.59
N ASP A 171 -7.69 -15.63 24.32
CA ASP A 171 -7.95 -16.82 25.15
C ASP A 171 -7.44 -18.10 24.46
N ASP A 172 -7.69 -19.26 25.06
CA ASP A 172 -7.26 -20.56 24.51
C ASP A 172 -7.77 -20.83 23.10
N ALA A 173 -9.01 -20.42 22.79
CA ALA A 173 -9.61 -20.63 21.48
C ALA A 173 -8.95 -19.74 20.42
N ILE A 174 -8.77 -18.45 20.74
CA ILE A 174 -8.11 -17.50 19.84
C ILE A 174 -6.64 -17.88 19.63
N LEU A 175 -5.91 -18.22 20.69
CA LEU A 175 -4.51 -18.62 20.58
C LEU A 175 -4.37 -19.88 19.72
N THR A 176 -5.21 -20.90 19.96
CA THR A 176 -5.20 -22.12 19.15
C THR A 176 -5.45 -21.81 17.68
N ARG A 177 -6.41 -20.92 17.38
CA ARG A 177 -6.69 -20.49 16.02
C ARG A 177 -5.51 -19.75 15.39
N MET A 178 -4.80 -18.90 16.15
CA MET A 178 -3.59 -18.21 15.68
C MET A 178 -2.44 -19.19 15.41
N VAL A 179 -2.24 -20.17 16.29
CA VAL A 179 -1.23 -21.22 16.13
C VAL A 179 -1.47 -22.02 14.86
N LEU A 180 -2.73 -22.30 14.54
CA LEU A 180 -3.17 -23.08 13.38
C LEU A 180 -3.62 -22.23 12.18
N ALA A 181 -3.27 -20.94 12.12
CA ALA A 181 -3.80 -20.03 11.11
C ALA A 181 -3.59 -20.53 9.68
N GLU A 182 -2.43 -21.14 9.41
CA GLU A 182 -2.07 -21.65 8.09
C GLU A 182 -2.98 -22.79 7.59
N ARG A 183 -3.67 -23.51 8.49
CA ARG A 183 -4.70 -24.49 8.13
C ARG A 183 -5.87 -23.85 7.36
N GLU A 184 -6.18 -22.60 7.68
CA GLU A 184 -7.22 -21.79 7.03
C GLU A 184 -6.64 -20.91 5.90
N GLN A 185 -5.39 -21.17 5.46
CA GLN A 185 -4.65 -20.30 4.55
C GLN A 185 -4.55 -18.84 5.06
N ARG A 186 -4.51 -18.68 6.39
CA ARG A 186 -4.34 -17.39 7.07
C ARG A 186 -2.98 -17.26 7.72
N ARG A 187 -2.62 -16.04 8.08
CA ARG A 187 -1.49 -15.77 8.96
C ARG A 187 -1.98 -15.44 10.36
N ALA A 188 -1.20 -15.81 11.38
CA ALA A 188 -1.51 -15.49 12.78
C ALA A 188 -1.72 -14.00 13.01
N ILE A 189 -0.90 -13.14 12.37
CA ILE A 189 -1.07 -11.69 12.38
C ILE A 189 -2.41 -11.26 11.79
N GLY A 190 -2.92 -11.92 10.74
CA GLY A 190 -4.22 -11.58 10.15
C GLY A 190 -5.39 -11.81 11.10
N ILE A 191 -5.34 -12.88 11.89
CA ILE A 191 -6.31 -13.11 12.97
C ILE A 191 -6.21 -11.98 14.00
N LEU A 192 -5.00 -11.62 14.44
CA LEU A 192 -4.80 -10.54 15.40
C LEU A 192 -5.35 -9.20 14.88
N ARG A 193 -5.02 -8.81 13.63
CA ARG A 193 -5.53 -7.58 13.00
C ARG A 193 -7.06 -7.53 12.98
N SER A 194 -7.70 -8.65 12.63
CA SER A 194 -9.18 -8.70 12.60
C SER A 194 -9.80 -8.49 13.98
N ILE A 195 -9.19 -9.04 15.04
CA ILE A 195 -9.66 -8.84 16.41
C ILE A 195 -9.41 -7.39 16.86
N MET A 196 -8.24 -6.82 16.52
CA MET A 196 -7.91 -5.43 16.81
C MET A 196 -8.88 -4.44 16.14
N ILE A 197 -9.20 -4.63 14.85
CA ILE A 197 -10.18 -3.78 14.15
C ILE A 197 -11.55 -3.86 14.82
N ASN A 198 -12.03 -5.06 15.12
CA ASN A 198 -13.32 -5.24 15.80
C ASN A 198 -13.31 -4.62 17.21
N ALA A 199 -12.15 -4.54 17.87
CA ALA A 199 -12.00 -3.92 19.18
C ALA A 199 -12.03 -2.38 19.16
N GLN A 200 -12.04 -1.71 17.98
CA GLN A 200 -12.01 -0.24 17.83
C GLN A 200 -13.26 0.38 17.19
N ASN A 201 -14.38 -0.36 17.08
CA ASN A 201 -15.56 -0.01 16.29
C ASN A 201 -15.25 0.05 14.77
N ALA A 202 -15.58 -1.04 14.07
CA ALA A 202 -15.32 -1.23 12.64
C ALA A 202 -16.06 -0.25 11.70
N ALA A 203 -17.00 0.56 12.22
CA ALA A 203 -17.88 1.41 11.39
C ALA A 203 -17.11 2.46 10.55
N ASN A 204 -15.89 2.84 10.93
CA ASN A 204 -15.07 3.86 10.24
C ASN A 204 -13.61 3.42 10.01
N THR A 205 -13.34 2.11 9.90
CA THR A 205 -11.97 1.65 9.63
C THR A 205 -11.62 1.80 8.15
N GLU A 206 -10.75 2.74 7.82
CA GLU A 206 -10.15 2.83 6.47
C GLU A 206 -9.12 1.70 6.27
N VAL A 207 -9.54 0.60 5.65
CA VAL A 207 -8.65 -0.50 5.22
C VAL A 207 -8.17 -0.26 3.79
N PHE A 208 -9.10 0.07 2.89
CA PHE A 208 -8.79 0.37 1.51
C PHE A 208 -8.57 1.87 1.32
N ARG A 209 -7.42 2.26 0.75
CA ARG A 209 -7.04 3.67 0.58
C ARG A 209 -7.39 4.17 -0.81
N VAL A 210 -8.12 5.28 -0.86
CA VAL A 210 -8.58 5.92 -2.10
C VAL A 210 -7.95 7.31 -2.24
N GLU A 211 -7.62 7.72 -3.46
CA GLU A 211 -7.18 9.08 -3.82
C GLU A 211 -5.83 9.57 -3.25
N LYS A 212 -5.15 8.76 -2.43
CA LYS A 212 -3.82 9.05 -1.87
C LYS A 212 -2.83 7.95 -2.24
N ALA A 213 -1.54 8.28 -2.19
CA ALA A 213 -0.50 7.27 -2.23
C ALA A 213 -0.74 6.23 -1.12
N VAL A 214 -0.61 4.95 -1.46
CA VAL A 214 -0.67 3.87 -0.49
C VAL A 214 0.66 3.85 0.25
N GLU A 215 0.61 4.13 1.54
CA GLU A 215 1.77 3.99 2.43
C GLU A 215 2.07 2.50 2.64
N PRO A 216 3.24 1.99 2.23
CA PRO A 216 3.46 0.54 2.13
C PRO A 216 3.36 -0.22 3.46
N ARG A 217 3.71 0.46 4.55
CA ARG A 217 3.63 -0.08 5.91
C ARG A 217 2.18 -0.15 6.41
N THR A 218 1.41 0.92 6.20
CA THR A 218 0.08 1.11 6.77
C THR A 218 -1.06 0.86 5.78
N GLY A 219 -0.77 0.52 4.53
CA GLY A 219 -1.75 0.17 3.52
C GLY A 219 -1.44 -1.15 2.80
N ILE A 220 -2.38 -1.58 1.98
CA ILE A 220 -2.26 -2.81 1.19
C ILE A 220 -1.58 -2.48 -0.14
N PHE A 221 -0.27 -2.73 -0.18
CA PHE A 221 0.58 -2.48 -1.34
C PHE A 221 1.22 -3.78 -1.81
N VAL A 222 0.92 -4.19 -3.05
CA VAL A 222 1.20 -5.52 -3.62
C VAL A 222 1.64 -5.40 -5.08
N GLY A 223 2.47 -6.33 -5.54
CA GLY A 223 2.70 -6.56 -6.98
C GLY A 223 3.63 -5.59 -7.70
N ARG A 224 4.41 -4.80 -6.96
CA ARG A 224 5.36 -3.80 -7.51
C ARG A 224 6.83 -4.14 -7.26
N GLU A 225 7.11 -5.37 -6.85
CA GLU A 225 8.44 -5.78 -6.38
C GLU A 225 9.51 -5.66 -7.45
N ASP A 226 9.22 -5.96 -8.72
CA ASP A 226 10.19 -5.84 -9.81
C ASP A 226 10.58 -4.38 -10.06
N LEU A 227 9.61 -3.46 -10.07
CA LEU A 227 9.86 -2.02 -10.22
C LEU A 227 10.64 -1.47 -9.02
N ILE A 228 10.32 -1.93 -7.81
CA ILE A 228 11.05 -1.53 -6.59
C ILE A 228 12.48 -2.04 -6.64
N ARG A 229 12.71 -3.30 -7.03
CA ARG A 229 14.06 -3.86 -7.23
C ARG A 229 14.83 -3.07 -8.28
N GLN A 230 14.21 -2.65 -9.38
CA GLN A 230 14.87 -1.81 -10.37
C GLN A 230 15.33 -0.46 -9.78
N VAL A 231 14.51 0.17 -8.93
CA VAL A 231 14.87 1.43 -8.26
C VAL A 231 15.96 1.18 -7.21
N VAL A 232 15.80 0.18 -6.36
CA VAL A 232 16.64 -0.07 -5.18
C VAL A 232 17.96 -0.77 -5.55
N ASP A 233 17.93 -1.80 -6.38
CA ASP A 233 19.06 -2.66 -6.73
C ASP A 233 19.70 -2.32 -8.08
N GLY A 234 19.04 -1.53 -8.92
CA GLY A 234 19.56 -1.16 -10.23
C GLY A 234 20.88 -0.37 -10.16
N THR A 235 21.58 -0.27 -11.29
CA THR A 235 22.77 0.59 -11.44
C THR A 235 22.48 1.84 -12.26
N ASN A 236 21.40 1.83 -13.04
CA ASN A 236 21.05 2.90 -13.97
C ASN A 236 20.10 3.92 -13.33
N ASN A 237 20.02 5.10 -13.93
CA ASN A 237 18.96 6.05 -13.67
C ASN A 237 17.63 5.52 -14.22
N VAL A 238 16.54 5.77 -13.50
CA VAL A 238 15.23 5.17 -13.77
C VAL A 238 14.18 6.26 -13.94
N ALA A 239 13.33 6.11 -14.95
CA ALA A 239 12.13 6.93 -15.10
C ALA A 239 10.88 6.06 -14.91
N LEU A 240 10.03 6.45 -13.98
CA LEU A 240 8.72 5.85 -13.70
C LEU A 240 7.63 6.79 -14.22
N TYR A 241 7.09 6.52 -15.40
CA TYR A 241 5.98 7.29 -15.95
C TYR A 241 4.74 6.41 -16.13
N GLY A 242 3.59 7.03 -16.40
CA GLY A 242 2.31 6.34 -16.61
C GLY A 242 1.17 7.03 -15.88
N GLY A 243 -0.03 6.45 -15.94
CA GLY A 243 -1.26 7.05 -15.41
C GLY A 243 -1.18 7.59 -13.98
N ARG A 244 -1.93 8.65 -13.68
CA ARG A 244 -2.18 9.12 -12.31
C ARG A 244 -2.86 8.01 -11.50
N ARG A 245 -2.50 7.90 -10.22
CA ARG A 245 -3.01 6.88 -9.28
C ARG A 245 -2.63 5.42 -9.59
N ILE A 246 -1.66 5.20 -10.48
CA ILE A 246 -1.13 3.86 -10.79
C ILE A 246 -0.15 3.31 -9.71
N GLY A 247 0.25 4.15 -8.74
CA GLY A 247 1.10 3.77 -7.61
C GLY A 247 2.57 4.19 -7.69
N LYS A 248 2.94 5.16 -8.54
CA LYS A 248 4.33 5.65 -8.67
C LYS A 248 4.91 6.19 -7.36
N SER A 249 4.20 7.09 -6.69
CA SER A 249 4.63 7.67 -5.40
C SER A 249 4.79 6.61 -4.31
N SER A 250 3.92 5.59 -4.29
CA SER A 250 4.06 4.44 -3.39
C SER A 250 5.32 3.62 -3.69
N ILE A 251 5.68 3.41 -4.96
CA ILE A 251 6.92 2.74 -5.35
C ILE A 251 8.14 3.53 -4.83
N LEU A 252 8.17 4.85 -5.02
CA LEU A 252 9.25 5.70 -4.53
C LEU A 252 9.36 5.69 -3.00
N SER A 253 8.24 5.71 -2.30
CA SER A 253 8.21 5.59 -0.82
C SER A 253 8.78 4.25 -0.34
N VAL A 254 8.42 3.11 -0.95
CA VAL A 254 9.06 1.81 -0.59
C VAL A 254 10.55 1.84 -0.89
N ALA A 255 10.93 2.39 -2.05
CA ALA A 255 12.32 2.42 -2.46
C ALA A 255 13.16 3.26 -1.49
N HIS A 256 12.65 4.41 -1.06
CA HIS A 256 13.26 5.23 -0.02
C HIS A 256 13.49 4.41 1.25
N ASP A 257 12.46 3.75 1.79
CA ASP A 257 12.58 2.99 3.03
C ASP A 257 13.61 1.85 2.96
N ARG A 258 13.72 1.19 1.80
CA ARG A 258 14.72 0.13 1.59
C ARG A 258 16.13 0.67 1.41
N LEU A 259 16.27 1.78 0.68
CA LEU A 259 17.56 2.45 0.50
C LEU A 259 18.07 3.01 1.82
N ALA A 260 17.18 3.54 2.68
CA ALA A 260 17.54 4.13 3.97
C ALA A 260 18.09 3.10 4.98
N GLN A 261 17.88 1.81 4.73
CA GLN A 261 18.46 0.71 5.51
C GLN A 261 19.87 0.33 5.07
N ARG A 262 20.39 0.91 3.98
CA ARG A 262 21.72 0.62 3.48
C ARG A 262 22.75 1.54 4.10
N GLU A 263 23.88 0.97 4.49
CA GLU A 263 25.05 1.73 4.89
C GLU A 263 25.62 2.48 3.68
N HIS A 264 26.21 3.66 3.92
CA HIS A 264 26.84 4.52 2.92
C HIS A 264 25.93 5.02 1.79
N VAL A 265 24.60 5.02 1.97
CA VAL A 265 23.65 5.60 1.02
C VAL A 265 23.01 6.86 1.61
N GLN A 266 23.17 8.00 0.92
CA GLN A 266 22.41 9.22 1.17
C GLN A 266 21.28 9.33 0.15
N ILE A 267 20.10 9.76 0.61
CA ILE A 267 18.90 9.82 -0.21
C ILE A 267 18.35 11.24 -0.15
N VAL A 268 18.01 11.78 -1.31
CA VAL A 268 17.23 13.01 -1.43
C VAL A 268 15.88 12.62 -1.98
N GLN A 269 14.81 12.88 -1.24
CA GLN A 269 13.45 12.70 -1.73
C GLN A 269 12.79 14.07 -1.89
N HIS A 270 12.34 14.37 -3.10
CA HIS A 270 11.70 15.64 -3.42
C HIS A 270 10.44 15.41 -4.25
N SER A 271 9.30 15.92 -3.76
CA SER A 271 8.07 16.02 -4.54
C SER A 271 7.91 17.43 -5.05
N PHE A 272 7.64 17.57 -6.36
CA PHE A 272 7.37 18.85 -6.98
C PHE A 272 5.90 19.32 -6.80
N GLU A 273 5.11 18.61 -5.99
CA GLU A 273 3.74 18.98 -5.61
C GLU A 273 3.67 19.80 -4.31
N GLY A 274 2.64 20.65 -4.15
CA GLY A 274 2.24 21.19 -2.84
C GLY A 274 3.05 22.35 -2.24
N GLY A 275 4.13 22.82 -2.86
CA GLY A 275 5.01 23.85 -2.27
C GLY A 275 5.14 25.18 -3.02
N ARG A 276 5.07 25.18 -4.36
CA ARG A 276 5.32 26.35 -5.22
C ARG A 276 4.53 26.27 -6.52
N SER A 277 4.16 27.43 -7.07
CA SER A 277 3.52 27.53 -8.39
C SER A 277 4.49 27.37 -9.56
N VAL A 278 5.78 27.70 -9.35
CA VAL A 278 6.85 27.64 -10.36
C VAL A 278 8.13 27.10 -9.73
N TRP A 279 8.73 26.08 -10.36
CA TRP A 279 10.02 25.54 -9.98
C TRP A 279 11.12 26.11 -10.87
N HIS A 280 12.20 26.56 -10.23
CA HIS A 280 13.41 27.05 -10.87
C HIS A 280 14.58 26.15 -10.45
N ASP A 281 15.57 25.96 -11.32
CA ASP A 281 16.69 25.05 -11.07
C ASP A 281 17.40 25.33 -9.73
N ASP A 282 17.67 26.61 -9.42
CA ASP A 282 18.35 27.00 -8.17
C ASP A 282 17.54 26.69 -6.91
N ALA A 283 16.20 26.70 -7.01
CA ALA A 283 15.35 26.35 -5.89
C ALA A 283 15.43 24.85 -5.58
N VAL A 284 15.47 24.03 -6.62
CA VAL A 284 15.64 22.57 -6.48
C VAL A 284 17.05 22.27 -5.98
N ALA A 285 18.06 22.98 -6.50
CA ALA A 285 19.45 22.79 -6.11
C ALA A 285 19.68 23.02 -4.61
N LYS A 286 19.07 24.08 -4.06
CA LYS A 286 19.10 24.38 -2.62
C LYS A 286 18.43 23.30 -1.78
N GLU A 287 17.34 22.72 -2.26
CA GLU A 287 16.64 21.67 -1.53
C GLU A 287 17.44 20.36 -1.52
N ILE A 288 18.06 20.00 -2.64
CA ILE A 288 19.00 18.87 -2.72
C ILE A 288 20.16 19.08 -1.73
N ALA A 289 20.80 20.25 -1.77
CA ALA A 289 21.91 20.58 -0.89
C ALA A 289 21.52 20.49 0.59
N ARG A 290 20.34 21.02 0.95
CA ARG A 290 19.81 20.99 2.32
C ARG A 290 19.62 19.55 2.83
N GLN A 291 19.12 18.65 1.99
CA GLN A 291 18.91 17.24 2.37
C GLN A 291 20.22 16.45 2.48
N LEU A 292 21.22 16.80 1.66
CA LEU A 292 22.55 16.19 1.71
C LEU A 292 23.48 16.78 2.77
N GLY A 293 23.13 17.94 3.35
CA GLY A 293 23.99 18.67 4.27
C GLY A 293 25.18 19.35 3.58
N LEU A 294 24.99 19.80 2.33
CA LEU A 294 26.01 20.50 1.55
C LEU A 294 25.97 22.01 1.86
N ASP A 295 27.10 22.53 2.35
CA ASP A 295 27.26 23.95 2.65
C ASP A 295 27.61 24.78 1.40
N GLY A 296 27.24 26.07 1.42
CA GLY A 296 27.66 27.03 0.39
C GLY A 296 26.94 26.93 -0.96
N VAL A 297 25.92 26.08 -1.09
CA VAL A 297 25.14 25.95 -2.33
C VAL A 297 24.12 27.08 -2.46
N VAL A 298 24.31 27.93 -3.48
CA VAL A 298 23.46 29.09 -3.77
C VAL A 298 22.70 28.97 -5.09
N ASP A 299 23.12 28.05 -5.97
CA ASP A 299 22.61 27.84 -7.32
C ASP A 299 22.93 26.41 -7.81
N LEU A 300 22.49 26.08 -9.04
CA LEU A 300 22.74 24.76 -9.63
C LEU A 300 24.24 24.46 -9.86
N GLN A 301 25.04 25.48 -10.17
CA GLN A 301 26.47 25.29 -10.44
C GLN A 301 27.24 24.93 -9.16
N SER A 302 26.99 25.65 -8.08
CA SER A 302 27.57 25.38 -6.75
C SER A 302 27.10 24.02 -6.20
N LEU A 303 25.87 23.58 -6.49
CA LEU A 303 25.44 22.21 -6.18
C LEU A 303 26.31 21.18 -6.90
N ALA A 304 26.54 21.36 -8.21
CA ALA A 304 27.31 20.41 -8.99
C ALA A 304 28.74 20.24 -8.47
N VAL A 305 29.37 21.35 -8.08
CA VAL A 305 30.70 21.34 -7.46
C VAL A 305 30.67 20.63 -6.10
N ALA A 306 29.77 21.03 -5.20
CA ALA A 306 29.68 20.46 -3.86
C ALA A 306 29.39 18.95 -3.88
N LEU A 307 28.45 18.51 -4.71
CA LEU A 307 28.11 17.09 -4.86
C LEU A 307 29.26 16.29 -5.47
N HIS A 308 29.98 16.87 -6.43
CA HIS A 308 31.17 16.24 -6.99
C HIS A 308 32.28 16.07 -5.96
N GLU A 309 32.60 17.11 -5.19
CA GLU A 309 33.61 17.07 -4.13
C GLU A 309 33.25 16.04 -3.04
N GLN A 310 31.96 15.97 -2.67
CA GLN A 310 31.48 15.01 -1.69
C GLN A 310 31.70 13.56 -2.17
N LEU A 311 31.30 13.25 -3.41
CA LEU A 311 31.48 11.92 -4.00
C LEU A 311 32.96 11.56 -4.23
N ASP A 312 33.82 12.52 -4.54
CA ASP A 312 35.28 12.28 -4.67
C ASP A 312 35.95 12.04 -3.31
N SER A 313 35.49 12.70 -2.25
CA SER A 313 36.10 12.62 -0.91
C SER A 313 35.79 11.32 -0.16
N ASP A 314 34.64 10.70 -0.42
CA ASP A 314 34.24 9.42 0.16
C ASP A 314 33.93 8.42 -0.96
N PRO A 315 34.84 7.48 -1.29
CA PRO A 315 34.63 6.50 -2.37
C PRO A 315 33.48 5.52 -2.14
N ASP A 316 33.06 5.30 -0.88
CA ASP A 316 32.01 4.34 -0.52
C ASP A 316 30.62 5.00 -0.53
N LEU A 317 30.56 6.33 -0.45
CA LEU A 317 29.33 7.09 -0.50
C LEU A 317 28.60 6.89 -1.83
N ARG A 318 27.30 6.59 -1.73
CA ARG A 318 26.33 6.61 -2.83
C ARG A 318 25.22 7.61 -2.54
N VAL A 319 24.81 8.35 -3.56
CA VAL A 319 23.72 9.32 -3.49
C VAL A 319 22.61 8.89 -4.44
N VAL A 320 21.38 8.82 -3.93
CA VAL A 320 20.17 8.53 -4.72
C VAL A 320 19.20 9.70 -4.64
N LEU A 321 18.87 10.28 -5.80
CA LEU A 321 17.87 11.34 -5.91
C LEU A 321 16.54 10.74 -6.38
N LEU A 322 15.50 10.83 -5.54
CA LEU A 322 14.14 10.38 -5.80
C LEU A 322 13.24 11.60 -6.03
N PHE A 323 12.89 11.84 -7.29
CA PHE A 323 12.04 12.96 -7.71
C PHE A 323 10.64 12.49 -8.06
N ASP A 324 9.63 12.95 -7.33
CA ASP A 324 8.22 12.65 -7.58
C ASP A 324 7.49 13.85 -8.19
N GLU A 325 6.53 13.58 -9.07
CA GLU A 325 5.79 14.59 -9.84
C GLU A 325 6.65 15.54 -10.69
N ILE A 326 7.71 15.05 -11.33
CA ILE A 326 8.67 15.86 -12.11
C ILE A 326 8.01 16.69 -13.23
N ASP A 327 6.81 16.33 -13.69
CA ASP A 327 6.03 17.09 -14.67
C ASP A 327 5.81 18.54 -14.27
N ARG A 328 5.72 18.83 -12.97
CA ARG A 328 5.59 20.21 -12.47
C ARG A 328 6.83 21.04 -12.78
N TYR A 329 8.01 20.45 -12.64
CA TYR A 329 9.28 21.08 -13.02
C TYR A 329 9.40 21.23 -14.54
N ILE A 330 9.08 20.19 -15.31
CA ILE A 330 9.13 20.23 -16.78
C ILE A 330 8.23 21.37 -17.31
N LYS A 331 7.01 21.49 -16.77
CA LYS A 331 6.07 22.53 -17.18
C LYS A 331 6.50 23.94 -16.80
N SER A 332 7.29 24.10 -15.73
CA SER A 332 7.81 25.41 -15.33
C SER A 332 9.10 25.80 -16.05
N THR A 333 9.77 24.86 -16.72
CA THR A 333 11.08 25.07 -17.38
C THR A 333 11.05 24.72 -18.88
N GLN A 334 10.03 25.18 -19.60
CA GLN A 334 9.69 24.72 -20.95
C GLN A 334 10.79 24.84 -22.02
N THR A 335 11.79 25.71 -21.85
CA THR A 335 12.82 25.95 -22.86
C THR A 335 14.05 25.07 -22.69
N ARG A 336 14.46 24.80 -21.44
CA ARG A 336 15.68 24.05 -21.11
C ARG A 336 15.62 23.58 -19.66
N HIS A 337 15.97 22.32 -19.44
CA HIS A 337 15.97 21.64 -18.13
C HIS A 337 17.40 21.54 -17.59
N LEU A 338 17.97 22.66 -17.12
CA LEU A 338 19.38 22.72 -16.70
C LEU A 338 19.70 21.74 -15.56
N LEU A 339 18.79 21.57 -14.59
CA LEU A 339 18.93 20.57 -13.54
C LEU A 339 19.23 19.18 -14.11
N ILE A 340 18.49 18.77 -15.14
CA ILE A 340 18.60 17.43 -15.73
C ILE A 340 19.89 17.29 -16.53
N GLU A 341 20.31 18.33 -17.25
CA GLU A 341 21.62 18.36 -17.91
C GLU A 341 22.76 18.20 -16.90
N THR A 342 22.71 18.95 -15.79
CA THR A 342 23.72 18.90 -14.73
C THR A 342 23.76 17.54 -14.05
N LEU A 343 22.60 16.99 -13.67
CA LEU A 343 22.51 15.69 -13.02
C LEU A 343 22.96 14.55 -13.95
N ARG A 344 22.66 14.64 -15.25
CA ARG A 344 23.18 13.68 -16.24
C ARG A 344 24.70 13.72 -16.30
N ALA A 345 25.29 14.91 -16.41
CA ALA A 345 26.75 15.06 -16.46
C ALA A 345 27.45 14.51 -15.21
N LEU A 346 26.84 14.71 -14.03
CA LEU A 346 27.35 14.16 -12.77
C LEU A 346 27.18 12.64 -12.71
N SER A 347 26.04 12.11 -13.14
CA SER A 347 25.77 10.66 -13.17
C SER A 347 26.68 9.94 -14.16
N ASP A 348 26.91 10.49 -15.35
CA ASP A 348 27.85 9.94 -16.36
C ASP A 348 29.27 9.80 -15.78
N ARG A 349 29.67 10.73 -14.89
CA ARG A 349 31.00 10.75 -14.27
C ARG A 349 31.14 9.79 -13.08
N HIS A 350 30.10 9.69 -12.26
CA HIS A 350 30.12 8.93 -10.99
C HIS A 350 29.46 7.56 -11.09
N GLY A 351 28.86 7.23 -12.23
CA GLY A 351 28.22 5.93 -12.47
C GLY A 351 27.11 5.62 -11.46
N ASP A 352 27.14 4.41 -10.92
CA ASP A 352 26.17 3.90 -9.95
C ASP A 352 26.23 4.58 -8.57
N ARG A 353 27.23 5.43 -8.33
CA ARG A 353 27.37 6.21 -7.09
C ARG A 353 26.48 7.44 -7.04
N LEU A 354 26.05 7.97 -8.19
CA LEU A 354 25.01 9.00 -8.26
C LEU A 354 23.88 8.53 -9.16
N ARG A 355 22.78 8.10 -8.53
CA ARG A 355 21.60 7.61 -9.22
C ARG A 355 20.44 8.58 -9.09
N ILE A 356 19.74 8.78 -10.19
CA ILE A 356 18.57 9.64 -10.29
C ILE A 356 17.38 8.79 -10.70
N VAL A 357 16.29 8.94 -9.96
CA VAL A 357 15.03 8.27 -10.19
C VAL A 357 13.97 9.35 -10.29
N VAL A 358 13.30 9.43 -11.43
CA VAL A 358 12.22 10.38 -11.66
C VAL A 358 10.90 9.66 -11.79
N ALA A 359 9.84 10.19 -11.19
CA ALA A 359 8.47 9.75 -11.39
C ALA A 359 7.61 10.89 -11.94
N GLY A 360 6.76 10.54 -12.90
CA GLY A 360 5.97 11.53 -13.62
C GLY A 360 4.83 10.96 -14.46
N PHE A 361 4.28 11.81 -15.31
CA PHE A 361 3.14 11.55 -16.17
C PHE A 361 3.47 11.88 -17.63
N MET A 362 2.61 12.61 -18.33
CA MET A 362 2.73 12.85 -19.77
C MET A 362 3.88 13.77 -20.13
N SER A 363 4.20 14.78 -19.33
CA SER A 363 5.32 15.68 -19.65
C SER A 363 6.66 14.95 -19.52
N LEU A 364 6.80 14.05 -18.55
CA LEU A 364 7.95 13.16 -18.47
C LEU A 364 8.02 12.22 -19.68
N TYR A 365 6.90 11.58 -20.04
CA TYR A 365 6.83 10.70 -21.22
C TYR A 365 7.19 11.44 -22.52
N ASP A 366 6.71 12.67 -22.71
CA ASP A 366 7.03 13.49 -23.89
C ASP A 366 8.53 13.79 -23.96
N CYS A 367 9.16 14.15 -22.83
CA CYS A 367 10.61 14.32 -22.76
C CYS A 367 11.36 13.03 -23.14
N LEU A 368 11.00 11.90 -22.53
CA LEU A 368 11.64 10.60 -22.81
C LEU A 368 11.44 10.13 -24.26
N SER A 369 10.35 10.57 -24.90
CA SER A 369 10.03 10.24 -26.29
C SER A 369 10.62 11.23 -27.32
N GLY A 370 11.49 12.16 -26.91
CA GLY A 370 12.06 13.18 -27.78
C GLY A 370 11.06 14.23 -28.28
N ARG A 371 9.92 14.41 -27.59
CA ARG A 371 8.93 15.47 -27.81
C ARG A 371 9.02 16.60 -26.77
N GLY A 372 10.01 16.54 -25.88
CA GLY A 372 10.34 17.62 -24.96
C GLY A 372 11.09 18.77 -25.65
N PRO A 373 11.70 19.68 -24.89
CA PRO A 373 12.47 20.79 -25.46
C PRO A 373 13.78 20.36 -26.15
N TYR A 374 14.15 19.09 -26.03
CA TYR A 374 15.35 18.51 -26.61
C TYR A 374 15.00 17.55 -27.74
N SER A 375 15.88 17.44 -28.73
CA SER A 375 15.73 16.51 -29.84
C SER A 375 17.08 15.96 -30.31
N GLY A 376 17.02 14.79 -30.94
CA GLY A 376 18.18 14.19 -31.59
C GLY A 376 19.22 13.66 -30.61
N ALA A 377 20.49 13.72 -31.03
CA ALA A 377 21.57 13.10 -30.28
C ALA A 377 21.71 13.71 -28.89
N ASP A 378 21.56 15.02 -28.68
CA ASP A 378 21.93 15.68 -27.43
C ASP A 378 20.83 15.73 -26.36
N ASP A 379 19.76 14.92 -26.50
CA ASP A 379 18.68 14.87 -25.51
C ASP A 379 19.15 14.29 -24.16
N PRO A 380 19.14 15.09 -23.07
CA PRO A 380 19.56 14.60 -21.78
C PRO A 380 18.59 13.58 -21.20
N TRP A 381 17.30 13.61 -21.54
CA TRP A 381 16.31 12.67 -20.98
C TRP A 381 16.50 11.26 -21.54
N GLY A 382 16.47 11.13 -22.87
CA GLY A 382 16.63 9.84 -23.55
C GLY A 382 18.00 9.19 -23.33
N ARG A 383 19.05 9.99 -23.06
CA ARG A 383 20.39 9.46 -22.73
C ARG A 383 20.57 9.09 -21.26
N MET A 384 19.90 9.80 -20.36
CA MET A 384 20.07 9.61 -18.92
C MET A 384 19.26 8.42 -18.42
N PHE A 385 18.01 8.28 -18.85
CA PHE A 385 17.06 7.35 -18.26
C PHE A 385 16.84 6.13 -19.14
N HIS A 386 16.85 4.94 -18.53
CA HIS A 386 16.38 3.74 -19.20
C HIS A 386 14.85 3.73 -19.24
N ASP A 387 14.27 3.76 -20.44
CA ASP A 387 12.84 3.56 -20.63
C ASP A 387 12.49 2.07 -20.42
N THR A 388 11.66 1.79 -19.42
CA THR A 388 11.16 0.44 -19.12
C THR A 388 9.66 0.29 -19.40
N GLY A 389 9.10 1.25 -20.14
CA GLY A 389 7.68 1.36 -20.40
C GLY A 389 6.93 2.08 -19.27
N PRO A 390 5.65 2.42 -19.50
CA PRO A 390 4.80 3.00 -18.47
C PRO A 390 4.55 1.97 -17.36
N VAL A 391 4.38 2.46 -16.13
CA VAL A 391 3.95 1.63 -15.00
C VAL A 391 2.59 1.01 -15.33
N PRO A 392 2.47 -0.32 -15.43
CA PRO A 392 1.24 -0.96 -15.88
C PRO A 392 0.21 -1.08 -14.75
N ASN A 393 -1.02 -1.46 -15.10
CA ASN A 393 -1.98 -2.01 -14.12
C ASN A 393 -1.38 -3.26 -13.43
N LEU A 394 -1.94 -3.63 -12.28
CA LEU A 394 -1.52 -4.84 -11.58
C LEU A 394 -1.91 -6.07 -12.38
N LYS A 395 -1.06 -7.10 -12.31
CA LYS A 395 -1.45 -8.44 -12.75
C LYS A 395 -2.67 -8.91 -11.95
N PRO A 396 -3.54 -9.75 -12.54
CA PRO A 396 -4.73 -10.25 -11.86
C PRO A 396 -4.44 -10.86 -10.48
N GLU A 397 -3.37 -11.67 -10.35
CA GLU A 397 -3.01 -12.28 -9.06
C GLU A 397 -2.73 -11.25 -7.96
N HIS A 398 -2.04 -10.15 -8.29
CA HIS A 398 -1.69 -9.09 -7.34
C HIS A 398 -2.90 -8.23 -6.97
N ALA A 399 -3.81 -8.01 -7.91
CA ALA A 399 -5.05 -7.29 -7.66
C ALA A 399 -5.99 -8.13 -6.76
N GLU A 400 -6.08 -9.44 -6.99
CA GLU A 400 -6.80 -10.36 -6.09
C GLU A 400 -6.21 -10.39 -4.68
N GLU A 401 -4.87 -10.35 -4.58
CA GLU A 401 -4.18 -10.31 -3.29
C GLU A 401 -4.53 -9.05 -2.50
N ILE A 402 -4.73 -7.89 -3.14
CA ILE A 402 -5.22 -6.68 -2.44
C ILE A 402 -6.61 -6.94 -1.81
N VAL A 403 -7.52 -7.55 -2.57
CA VAL A 403 -8.87 -7.88 -2.11
C VAL A 403 -8.81 -8.86 -0.93
N ARG A 404 -8.01 -9.92 -1.05
CA ARG A 404 -7.85 -10.94 0.00
C ARG A 404 -7.19 -10.35 1.24
N GLU A 405 -6.11 -9.57 1.09
CA GLU A 405 -5.44 -8.95 2.23
C GLU A 405 -6.40 -8.05 3.02
N GLY A 406 -7.21 -7.23 2.33
CA GLY A 406 -8.13 -6.32 3.01
C GLY A 406 -9.28 -7.05 3.71
N PHE A 407 -10.07 -7.83 2.99
CA PHE A 407 -11.25 -8.49 3.57
C PHE A 407 -10.88 -9.66 4.47
N TRP A 408 -10.00 -10.55 4.01
CA TRP A 408 -9.70 -11.79 4.73
C TRP A 408 -8.64 -11.60 5.80
N GLU A 409 -7.52 -10.94 5.49
CA GLU A 409 -6.39 -10.83 6.44
C GLU A 409 -6.50 -9.65 7.41
N VAL A 410 -7.04 -8.50 6.99
CA VAL A 410 -7.16 -7.31 7.87
C VAL A 410 -8.50 -7.29 8.58
N LEU A 411 -9.61 -7.39 7.84
CA LEU A 411 -10.97 -7.33 8.41
C LEU A 411 -11.43 -8.66 9.04
N GLY A 412 -10.91 -9.79 8.56
CA GLY A 412 -11.36 -11.13 8.98
C GLY A 412 -12.74 -11.54 8.45
N TRP A 413 -13.18 -10.91 7.36
CA TRP A 413 -14.42 -11.22 6.66
C TRP A 413 -14.25 -12.41 5.72
N HIS A 414 -15.38 -13.00 5.33
CA HIS A 414 -15.43 -14.19 4.48
C HIS A 414 -16.00 -13.83 3.11
N PHE A 415 -15.66 -14.64 2.11
CA PHE A 415 -16.29 -14.57 0.80
C PHE A 415 -17.32 -15.68 0.68
N GLU A 416 -18.53 -15.35 0.22
CA GLU A 416 -19.55 -16.35 -0.16
C GLU A 416 -19.03 -17.31 -1.24
N SER A 417 -18.14 -16.82 -2.11
CA SER A 417 -17.53 -17.58 -3.18
C SER A 417 -16.06 -17.18 -3.34
N SER A 418 -15.18 -18.17 -3.53
CA SER A 418 -13.76 -17.97 -3.83
C SER A 418 -13.49 -17.17 -5.11
N MET A 419 -14.52 -16.95 -5.95
CA MET A 419 -14.43 -16.17 -7.19
C MET A 419 -14.69 -14.67 -7.02
N ILE A 420 -15.09 -14.22 -5.83
CA ILE A 420 -15.36 -12.80 -5.59
C ILE A 420 -14.12 -11.91 -5.85
N PRO A 421 -12.90 -12.27 -5.41
CA PRO A 421 -11.70 -11.52 -5.76
C PRO A 421 -11.52 -11.38 -7.28
N GLN A 422 -11.66 -12.48 -8.03
CA GLN A 422 -11.56 -12.46 -9.49
C GLN A 422 -12.62 -11.55 -10.12
N LEU A 423 -13.88 -11.63 -9.67
CA LEU A 423 -14.96 -10.76 -10.19
C LEU A 423 -14.65 -9.28 -9.97
N ILE A 424 -14.08 -8.90 -8.82
CA ILE A 424 -13.66 -7.51 -8.54
C ILE A 424 -12.53 -7.10 -9.48
N VAL A 425 -11.56 -7.98 -9.72
CA VAL A 425 -10.45 -7.72 -10.66
C VAL A 425 -10.96 -7.56 -12.09
N GLU A 426 -11.92 -8.37 -12.53
CA GLU A 426 -12.56 -8.22 -13.84
C GLU A 426 -13.22 -6.84 -14.00
N ARG A 427 -13.93 -6.36 -12.96
CA ARG A 427 -14.58 -5.03 -12.96
C ARG A 427 -13.61 -3.85 -12.94
N THR A 428 -12.40 -4.05 -12.44
CA THR A 428 -11.42 -2.98 -12.18
C THR A 428 -10.20 -3.03 -13.10
N GLY A 429 -10.04 -4.14 -13.85
CA GLY A 429 -8.89 -4.43 -14.74
C GLY A 429 -7.53 -4.33 -14.06
N GLY A 430 -7.48 -4.56 -12.75
CA GLY A 430 -6.25 -4.49 -11.96
C GLY A 430 -5.69 -3.07 -11.74
N HIS A 431 -6.44 -2.01 -12.06
CA HIS A 431 -6.00 -0.65 -11.73
C HIS A 431 -6.01 -0.46 -10.20
N PRO A 432 -4.87 -0.16 -9.54
CA PRO A 432 -4.76 -0.19 -8.07
C PRO A 432 -5.81 0.66 -7.34
N ASP A 433 -5.99 1.91 -7.77
CA ASP A 433 -6.96 2.83 -7.16
C ASP A 433 -8.41 2.38 -7.39
N PHE A 434 -8.68 1.65 -8.48
CA PHE A 434 -10.03 1.13 -8.75
C PHE A 434 -10.33 -0.08 -7.89
N VAL A 435 -9.36 -0.99 -7.73
CA VAL A 435 -9.48 -2.13 -6.80
C VAL A 435 -9.73 -1.62 -5.39
N GLN A 436 -8.93 -0.65 -4.92
CA GLN A 436 -9.08 -0.06 -3.59
C GLN A 436 -10.42 0.65 -3.42
N HIS A 437 -10.83 1.50 -4.36
CA HIS A 437 -12.11 2.21 -4.29
C HIS A 437 -13.30 1.24 -4.29
N PHE A 438 -13.29 0.27 -5.20
CA PHE A 438 -14.34 -0.75 -5.29
C PHE A 438 -14.46 -1.52 -3.97
N CYS A 439 -13.33 -1.92 -3.38
CA CYS A 439 -13.31 -2.60 -2.09
C CYS A 439 -13.77 -1.70 -0.92
N SER A 440 -13.48 -0.40 -0.94
CA SER A 440 -14.02 0.56 0.04
C SER A 440 -15.55 0.59 0.01
N LYS A 441 -16.17 0.73 -1.18
CA LYS A 441 -17.63 0.71 -1.32
C LYS A 441 -18.24 -0.61 -0.88
N LEU A 442 -17.56 -1.71 -1.19
CA LEU A 442 -17.98 -3.04 -0.79
C LEU A 442 -17.91 -3.21 0.73
N GLN A 443 -16.87 -2.67 1.37
CA GLN A 443 -16.72 -2.61 2.81
C GLN A 443 -17.87 -1.82 3.45
N GLU A 444 -18.13 -0.60 2.99
CA GLU A 444 -19.22 0.25 3.48
C GLU A 444 -20.57 -0.48 3.41
N ARG A 445 -20.85 -1.12 2.27
CA ARG A 445 -22.11 -1.85 2.04
C ARG A 445 -22.28 -3.05 2.97
N VAL A 446 -21.25 -3.89 3.09
CA VAL A 446 -21.30 -5.10 3.94
C VAL A 446 -21.34 -4.71 5.42
N ALA A 447 -20.59 -3.68 5.83
CA ALA A 447 -20.63 -3.14 7.18
C ALA A 447 -22.01 -2.59 7.54
N ALA A 448 -22.67 -1.87 6.62
CA ALA A 448 -24.04 -1.37 6.82
C ALA A 448 -25.07 -2.50 6.98
N ARG A 449 -24.85 -3.66 6.34
CA ARG A 449 -25.67 -4.87 6.55
C ARG A 449 -25.43 -5.52 7.91
N GLY A 450 -24.26 -5.32 8.51
CA GLY A 450 -23.91 -5.85 9.83
C GLY A 450 -23.47 -7.31 9.84
N ASP A 451 -23.19 -7.91 8.68
CA ASP A 451 -22.49 -9.21 8.62
C ASP A 451 -21.06 -9.04 8.09
N GLN A 452 -20.27 -10.11 8.14
CA GLN A 452 -18.87 -10.12 7.72
C GLN A 452 -18.67 -11.06 6.53
N THR A 453 -19.66 -11.14 5.62
CA THR A 453 -19.61 -12.01 4.44
C THR A 453 -19.82 -11.21 3.17
N VAL A 454 -18.79 -11.07 2.35
CA VAL A 454 -18.90 -10.43 1.03
C VAL A 454 -19.63 -11.39 0.09
N ARG A 455 -20.72 -10.93 -0.53
CA ARG A 455 -21.56 -11.74 -1.44
C ARG A 455 -21.41 -11.29 -2.89
N ARG A 456 -21.77 -12.15 -3.84
CA ARG A 456 -21.78 -11.78 -5.27
C ARG A 456 -22.74 -10.62 -5.57
N GLU A 457 -23.88 -10.58 -4.87
CA GLU A 457 -24.86 -9.48 -4.98
C GLU A 457 -24.28 -8.14 -4.52
N ASP A 458 -23.35 -8.14 -3.56
CA ASP A 458 -22.70 -6.90 -3.11
C ASP A 458 -21.76 -6.35 -4.19
N VAL A 459 -21.00 -7.22 -4.85
CA VAL A 459 -20.15 -6.84 -6.00
C VAL A 459 -20.99 -6.25 -7.13
N LYS A 460 -22.12 -6.90 -7.47
CA LYS A 460 -23.05 -6.36 -8.48
C LYS A 460 -23.58 -4.99 -8.07
N ALA A 461 -24.03 -4.85 -6.82
CA ALA A 461 -24.62 -3.60 -6.34
C ALA A 461 -23.62 -2.44 -6.35
N VAL A 462 -22.36 -2.66 -5.99
CA VAL A 462 -21.31 -1.62 -6.09
C VAL A 462 -21.04 -1.24 -7.55
N PHE A 463 -21.01 -2.22 -8.45
CA PHE A 463 -20.74 -1.96 -9.86
C PHE A 463 -21.89 -1.20 -10.55
N PHE A 464 -23.14 -1.55 -10.24
CA PHE A 464 -24.35 -0.92 -10.79
C PHE A 464 -24.87 0.25 -9.96
N ASP A 465 -24.10 0.74 -8.98
CA ASP A 465 -24.43 2.00 -8.30
C ASP A 465 -24.32 3.15 -9.30
N ASP A 466 -25.39 3.94 -9.40
CA ASP A 466 -25.54 5.07 -10.32
C ASP A 466 -25.37 6.43 -9.60
N ASP A 467 -24.94 6.46 -8.33
CA ASP A 467 -24.66 7.74 -7.67
C ASP A 467 -23.62 8.54 -8.47
N PRO A 468 -23.97 9.74 -8.97
CA PRO A 468 -23.12 10.50 -9.89
C PRO A 468 -21.88 11.12 -9.22
N SER A 469 -21.80 11.10 -7.89
CA SER A 469 -20.75 11.73 -7.10
C SER A 469 -19.91 10.73 -6.31
N TYR A 470 -20.49 9.60 -5.92
CA TYR A 470 -19.94 8.68 -4.95
C TYR A 470 -19.80 7.24 -5.47
N SER A 471 -20.42 6.87 -6.59
CA SER A 471 -20.33 5.50 -7.12
C SER A 471 -18.92 5.16 -7.64
N PHE A 472 -18.67 3.85 -7.83
CA PHE A 472 -17.47 3.39 -8.52
C PHE A 472 -17.34 3.98 -9.93
N VAL A 473 -18.45 4.09 -10.67
CA VAL A 473 -18.45 4.67 -12.03
C VAL A 473 -18.10 6.16 -11.99
N ALA A 474 -18.63 6.92 -11.03
CA ALA A 474 -18.26 8.32 -10.84
C ALA A 474 -16.75 8.50 -10.55
N HIS A 475 -16.17 7.58 -9.77
CA HIS A 475 -14.73 7.55 -9.48
C HIS A 475 -13.88 7.22 -10.72
N VAL A 476 -14.32 6.25 -11.54
CA VAL A 476 -13.67 5.94 -12.82
C VAL A 476 -13.71 7.17 -13.74
N ARG A 477 -14.87 7.83 -13.88
CA ARG A 477 -15.01 9.07 -14.67
C ARG A 477 -14.04 10.17 -14.22
N LYS A 478 -13.97 10.43 -12.90
CA LYS A 478 -13.03 11.40 -12.32
C LYS A 478 -11.58 11.04 -12.67
N THR A 479 -11.25 9.75 -12.61
CA THR A 479 -9.89 9.26 -12.90
C THR A 479 -9.54 9.37 -14.38
N LEU A 480 -10.46 9.06 -15.29
CA LEU A 480 -10.27 9.26 -16.73
C LEU A 480 -10.06 10.75 -17.05
N LYS A 481 -10.88 11.66 -16.49
CA LYS A 481 -10.73 13.11 -16.70
C LYS A 481 -9.36 13.65 -16.25
N MET A 482 -8.75 13.08 -15.21
CA MET A 482 -7.40 13.50 -14.77
C MET A 482 -6.26 12.97 -15.65
N ASN A 483 -6.53 11.90 -16.42
CA ASN A 483 -5.53 11.19 -17.20
C ASN A 483 -5.61 11.49 -18.70
N LEU A 484 -6.76 11.90 -19.21
CA LEU A 484 -6.99 12.02 -20.65
C LEU A 484 -7.09 13.48 -21.09
N ASP A 485 -6.62 13.78 -22.30
CA ASP A 485 -7.04 15.00 -23.02
C ASP A 485 -8.49 14.86 -23.51
N PRO A 486 -9.15 15.97 -23.86
CA PRO A 486 -10.52 15.95 -24.36
C PRO A 486 -10.73 15.02 -25.57
N VAL A 487 -9.76 14.94 -26.50
CA VAL A 487 -9.85 14.06 -27.67
C VAL A 487 -9.80 12.59 -27.25
N ALA A 488 -8.82 12.19 -26.44
CA ALA A 488 -8.72 10.82 -25.91
C ALA A 488 -9.98 10.42 -25.14
N HIS A 489 -10.56 11.34 -24.36
CA HIS A 489 -11.79 11.11 -23.62
C HIS A 489 -13.00 10.93 -24.54
N LEU A 490 -13.14 11.79 -25.56
CA LEU A 490 -14.19 11.67 -26.56
C LEU A 490 -14.07 10.34 -27.34
N LEU A 491 -12.86 9.97 -27.76
CA LEU A 491 -12.61 8.74 -28.53
C LEU A 491 -13.04 7.49 -27.77
N ILE A 492 -12.75 7.40 -26.46
CA ILE A 492 -13.15 6.21 -25.68
C ILE A 492 -14.66 6.12 -25.47
N LEU A 493 -15.37 7.25 -25.39
CA LEU A 493 -16.83 7.27 -25.33
C LEU A 493 -17.39 6.81 -26.68
N LEU A 494 -16.98 7.42 -27.79
CA LEU A 494 -17.51 7.09 -29.12
C LEU A 494 -17.20 5.64 -29.56
N ILE A 495 -16.10 5.04 -29.11
CA ILE A 495 -15.72 3.67 -29.46
C ILE A 495 -16.39 2.62 -28.55
N ALA A 496 -17.00 3.00 -27.43
CA ALA A 496 -17.42 2.06 -26.39
C ALA A 496 -18.41 1.01 -26.91
N ASP A 497 -19.44 1.42 -27.64
CA ASP A 497 -20.42 0.48 -28.22
C ASP A 497 -19.77 -0.52 -29.19
N ARG A 498 -18.86 -0.05 -30.06
CA ARG A 498 -18.10 -0.94 -30.96
C ARG A 498 -17.21 -1.92 -30.18
N ALA A 499 -16.64 -1.46 -29.07
CA ALA A 499 -15.80 -2.29 -28.21
C ALA A 499 -16.58 -3.35 -27.42
N ARG A 500 -17.88 -3.15 -27.20
CA ARG A 500 -18.78 -4.18 -26.64
C ARG A 500 -19.02 -5.32 -27.62
N GLU A 501 -19.10 -5.02 -28.91
CA GLU A 501 -19.30 -6.00 -29.98
C GLU A 501 -17.99 -6.74 -30.33
N SER A 502 -16.88 -6.00 -30.40
CA SER A 502 -15.55 -6.54 -30.68
C SER A 502 -14.54 -6.06 -29.64
N ARG A 503 -13.99 -7.00 -28.87
CA ARG A 503 -12.94 -6.69 -27.88
C ARG A 503 -11.68 -6.08 -28.48
N ARG A 504 -11.40 -6.39 -29.76
CA ARG A 504 -10.25 -5.91 -30.50
C ARG A 504 -10.65 -4.75 -31.38
N LEU A 505 -9.88 -3.67 -31.24
CA LEU A 505 -10.06 -2.41 -31.94
C LEU A 505 -8.83 -2.13 -32.81
N THR A 506 -9.02 -1.51 -33.97
CA THR A 506 -7.94 -1.04 -34.84
C THR A 506 -7.87 0.48 -34.84
N PHE A 507 -6.75 1.03 -35.26
CA PHE A 507 -6.62 2.47 -35.47
C PHE A 507 -7.75 3.02 -36.38
N GLU A 508 -8.05 2.32 -37.48
CA GLU A 508 -9.08 2.77 -38.41
C GLU A 508 -10.47 2.80 -37.78
N GLN A 509 -10.77 1.91 -36.82
CA GLN A 509 -12.03 1.98 -36.07
C GLN A 509 -12.09 3.22 -35.16
N PHE A 510 -10.97 3.64 -34.56
CA PHE A 510 -10.89 4.91 -33.83
C PHE A 510 -11.07 6.11 -34.76
N ALA A 511 -10.43 6.09 -35.94
CA ALA A 511 -10.57 7.14 -36.94
C ALA A 511 -12.00 7.24 -37.49
N GLU A 512 -12.69 6.10 -37.67
CA GLU A 512 -14.08 6.06 -38.10
C GLU A 512 -15.03 6.66 -37.06
N VAL A 513 -14.89 6.31 -35.77
CA VAL A 513 -15.76 6.90 -34.74
C VAL A 513 -15.45 8.37 -34.51
N ALA A 514 -14.20 8.81 -34.69
CA ALA A 514 -13.85 10.22 -34.64
C ALA A 514 -14.62 11.06 -35.69
N ARG A 515 -14.97 10.47 -36.85
CA ARG A 515 -15.80 11.15 -37.87
C ARG A 515 -17.27 11.32 -37.49
N LEU A 516 -17.71 10.66 -36.42
CA LEU A 516 -19.06 10.88 -35.86
C LEU A 516 -19.11 12.15 -35.01
N SER A 517 -17.97 12.67 -34.58
CA SER A 517 -17.85 13.95 -33.89
C SER A 517 -18.29 15.09 -34.81
N ARG A 518 -18.92 16.11 -34.23
CA ARG A 518 -19.21 17.38 -34.93
C ARG A 518 -17.93 18.15 -35.31
N VAL A 519 -16.82 17.86 -34.65
CA VAL A 519 -15.51 18.50 -34.86
C VAL A 519 -14.60 17.56 -35.63
N GLU A 520 -14.00 18.05 -36.72
CA GLU A 520 -13.02 17.27 -37.48
C GLU A 520 -11.71 17.12 -36.68
N ILE A 521 -11.37 15.89 -36.31
CA ILE A 521 -10.17 15.58 -35.54
C ILE A 521 -9.07 15.08 -36.50
N PRO A 522 -7.93 15.79 -36.64
CA PRO A 522 -6.85 15.37 -37.51
C PRO A 522 -6.28 14.01 -37.11
N ARG A 523 -5.90 13.19 -38.09
CA ARG A 523 -5.33 11.84 -37.86
C ARG A 523 -4.17 11.85 -36.86
N GLN A 524 -3.26 12.83 -36.96
CA GLN A 524 -2.12 12.96 -36.06
C GLN A 524 -2.54 13.15 -34.60
N ILE A 525 -3.60 13.92 -34.33
CA ILE A 525 -4.12 14.13 -32.98
C ILE A 525 -4.74 12.83 -32.45
N ILE A 526 -5.43 12.06 -33.29
CA ILE A 526 -5.93 10.72 -32.92
C ILE A 526 -4.77 9.79 -32.53
N GLU A 527 -3.68 9.79 -33.28
CA GLU A 527 -2.46 9.02 -32.97
C GLU A 527 -1.81 9.45 -31.65
N GLU A 528 -1.78 10.75 -31.35
CA GLU A 528 -1.29 11.30 -30.08
C GLU A 528 -2.19 10.90 -28.89
N SER A 529 -3.50 11.05 -29.02
CA SER A 529 -4.47 10.65 -28.01
C SER A 529 -4.48 9.15 -27.77
N LEU A 530 -4.32 8.32 -28.81
CA LEU A 530 -4.16 6.87 -28.65
C LEU A 530 -2.89 6.50 -27.89
N ARG A 531 -1.76 7.17 -28.15
CA ARG A 531 -0.54 6.99 -27.36
C ARG A 531 -0.77 7.35 -25.88
N ARG A 532 -1.52 8.42 -25.60
CA ARG A 532 -1.90 8.76 -24.22
C ARG A 532 -2.74 7.65 -23.57
N LEU A 533 -3.69 7.07 -24.30
CA LEU A 533 -4.49 5.94 -23.81
C LEU A 533 -3.62 4.71 -23.47
N GLN A 534 -2.54 4.47 -24.21
CA GLN A 534 -1.56 3.43 -23.91
C GLN A 534 -0.74 3.74 -22.66
N VAL A 535 -0.14 4.93 -22.59
CA VAL A 535 0.70 5.35 -21.45
C VAL A 535 -0.10 5.39 -20.14
N THR A 536 -1.37 5.74 -20.21
CA THR A 536 -2.29 5.74 -19.07
C THR A 536 -2.85 4.37 -18.72
N SER A 537 -2.49 3.31 -19.45
CA SER A 537 -3.04 1.95 -19.28
C SER A 537 -4.57 1.93 -19.36
N VAL A 538 -5.17 2.78 -20.19
CA VAL A 538 -6.60 2.72 -20.53
C VAL A 538 -6.83 1.71 -21.64
N VAL A 539 -5.91 1.66 -22.60
CA VAL A 539 -5.90 0.73 -23.74
C VAL A 539 -4.53 0.06 -23.82
N ASN A 540 -4.51 -1.24 -24.11
CA ASN A 540 -3.30 -2.00 -24.39
C ASN A 540 -3.20 -2.26 -25.89
N GLU A 541 -1.99 -2.13 -26.44
CA GLU A 541 -1.71 -2.62 -27.79
C GLU A 541 -1.24 -4.07 -27.71
N THR A 542 -2.04 -4.96 -28.28
CA THR A 542 -1.78 -6.41 -28.25
C THR A 542 -0.92 -6.87 -29.42
N LYS A 543 -1.04 -6.18 -30.56
CA LYS A 543 -0.21 -6.29 -31.76
C LYS A 543 -0.18 -4.91 -32.43
N ALA A 544 0.77 -4.69 -33.34
CA ALA A 544 0.86 -3.45 -34.11
C ALA A 544 -0.52 -3.00 -34.64
N ASN A 545 -0.96 -1.81 -34.23
CA ASN A 545 -2.24 -1.18 -34.56
C ASN A 545 -3.50 -1.96 -34.12
N MET A 546 -3.37 -2.83 -33.12
CA MET A 546 -4.48 -3.61 -32.54
C MET A 546 -4.56 -3.42 -31.03
N TYR A 547 -5.71 -2.90 -30.60
CA TYR A 547 -5.94 -2.34 -29.29
C TYR A 547 -7.04 -3.10 -28.55
N GLU A 548 -6.93 -3.22 -27.23
CA GLU A 548 -7.96 -3.74 -26.34
C GLU A 548 -8.05 -2.84 -25.11
N PHE A 549 -9.23 -2.61 -24.54
CA PHE A 549 -9.34 -1.89 -23.28
C PHE A 549 -8.64 -2.66 -22.16
N ALA A 550 -7.83 -1.96 -21.35
CA ALA A 550 -7.09 -2.58 -20.26
C ALA A 550 -8.02 -3.07 -19.13
N VAL A 551 -9.18 -2.43 -18.98
CA VAL A 551 -10.27 -2.91 -18.13
C VAL A 551 -11.37 -3.48 -19.02
N PRO A 552 -11.66 -4.79 -18.94
CA PRO A 552 -12.64 -5.45 -19.82
C PRO A 552 -14.04 -4.83 -19.81
N ASP A 553 -14.43 -4.25 -18.67
CA ASP A 553 -15.74 -3.62 -18.48
C ASP A 553 -15.78 -2.12 -18.79
N TYR A 554 -14.68 -1.49 -19.22
CA TYR A 554 -14.73 -0.10 -19.65
C TYR A 554 -15.81 0.19 -20.69
N PRO A 555 -16.01 -0.63 -21.74
CA PRO A 555 -17.10 -0.38 -22.69
C PRO A 555 -18.48 -0.25 -22.02
N LEU A 556 -18.75 -1.07 -20.99
CA LEU A 556 -20.01 -1.02 -20.23
C LEU A 556 -20.07 0.18 -19.27
N ILE A 557 -18.95 0.54 -18.66
CA ILE A 557 -18.84 1.73 -17.79
C ILE A 557 -19.03 3.00 -18.63
N LEU A 558 -18.37 3.08 -19.78
CA LEU A 558 -18.38 4.23 -20.69
C LEU A 558 -19.77 4.43 -21.31
N SER A 559 -20.46 3.36 -21.73
CA SER A 559 -21.84 3.48 -22.22
C SER A 559 -22.82 4.01 -21.17
N ARG A 560 -22.53 3.84 -19.88
CA ARG A 560 -23.31 4.45 -18.78
C ARG A 560 -22.95 5.92 -18.54
N LEU A 561 -21.79 6.36 -19.03
CA LEU A 561 -21.32 7.73 -18.97
C LEU A 561 -21.67 8.54 -20.22
N GLU A 562 -22.11 7.89 -21.30
CA GLU A 562 -22.61 8.48 -22.54
C GLU A 562 -23.97 9.17 -22.34
N GLU A 563 -23.97 10.26 -21.59
CA GLU A 563 -25.06 11.23 -21.65
C GLU A 563 -24.83 12.13 -22.88
N THR A 564 -25.82 12.31 -23.74
CA THR A 564 -25.73 13.14 -24.96
C THR A 564 -25.19 14.55 -24.66
N ARG A 565 -25.52 15.09 -23.48
CA ARG A 565 -25.01 16.38 -23.00
C ARG A 565 -23.50 16.34 -22.72
N HIS A 566 -22.99 15.25 -22.14
CA HIS A 566 -21.57 15.10 -21.83
C HIS A 566 -20.71 15.00 -23.10
N VAL A 567 -21.19 14.29 -24.12
CA VAL A 567 -20.51 14.21 -25.42
C VAL A 567 -20.43 15.60 -26.06
N ALA A 568 -21.53 16.36 -26.08
CA ALA A 568 -21.53 17.71 -26.62
C ALA A 568 -20.56 18.65 -25.89
N GLU A 569 -20.51 18.59 -24.55
CA GLU A 569 -19.56 19.36 -23.73
C GLU A 569 -18.11 18.97 -24.03
N LEU A 570 -17.82 17.68 -24.25
CA LEU A 570 -16.47 17.24 -24.66
C LEU A 570 -16.12 17.68 -26.07
N GLU A 571 -17.07 17.69 -27.00
CA GLU A 571 -16.86 18.23 -28.35
C GLU A 571 -16.57 19.74 -28.32
N ASP A 572 -17.22 20.50 -27.42
CA ASP A 572 -16.87 21.91 -27.17
C ASP A 572 -15.40 22.03 -26.69
N GLU A 573 -14.99 21.22 -25.69
CA GLU A 573 -13.61 21.20 -25.19
C GLU A 573 -12.59 20.80 -26.28
N VAL A 574 -12.94 19.83 -27.14
CA VAL A 574 -12.09 19.40 -28.27
C VAL A 574 -11.94 20.54 -29.29
N GLU A 575 -13.02 21.25 -29.61
CA GLU A 575 -13.00 22.38 -30.53
C GLU A 575 -12.10 23.52 -30.02
N GLU A 576 -12.13 23.79 -28.71
CA GLU A 576 -11.22 24.76 -28.08
C GLU A 576 -9.76 24.31 -28.16
N VAL A 577 -9.46 23.04 -27.87
CA VAL A 577 -8.11 22.49 -27.92
C VAL A 577 -7.53 22.50 -29.34
N LEU A 578 -8.35 22.25 -30.36
CA LEU A 578 -7.90 22.26 -31.76
C LEU A 578 -7.72 23.68 -32.32
N ARG A 579 -8.31 24.70 -31.69
CA ARG A 579 -8.16 26.12 -32.06
C ARG A 579 -6.97 26.80 -31.40
N ALA A 580 -6.55 26.33 -30.23
CA ALA A 580 -5.40 26.81 -29.46
C ALA A 580 -4.09 26.32 -30.07
#